data_AF-A0A927RR56-F1
#
_entry.id   AF-A0A927RR56-F1
#
_cell.length_a   1.000
_cell.length_b   1.000
_cell.length_c   1.000
_cell.angle_alpha   90.00
_cell.angle_beta   90.00
_cell.angle_gamma   90.00
#
_symmetry.space_group_name_H-M   'P 1'
#
loop_
_entity.id
_entity.type
_entity.pdbx_description
1 polymer ?
#
loop_
_entity_poly.entity_id
_entity_poly.type
_entity_poly.pdbx_seq_one_letter_code
_entity_poly.pdbx_strand_id
1 'polypeptide(L)'
;MPAQVRDQVRVELDVAERHVTIVECRPPWREDVDGEWTRFPIARLRYTKSTGLWSLYWRDRHLRFHEYDRVPASQSVEDLLAEVDRDPTAIFWG
;
A
#
# COMPACT_ATOMS: atom_id res chain seq x y z
N MET A 1 -30.01 0.15 1.05
CA MET A 1 -28.66 0.45 1.58
C MET A 1 -28.12 1.65 0.82
N PRO A 2 -27.69 2.76 1.45
CA PRO A 2 -27.43 4.01 0.73
C PRO A 2 -26.18 3.93 -0.16
N ALA A 3 -26.28 4.46 -1.39
CA ALA A 3 -25.30 4.34 -2.46
C ALA A 3 -24.07 5.28 -2.34
N GLN A 4 -24.04 6.17 -1.34
CA GLN A 4 -23.04 7.25 -1.23
C GLN A 4 -21.69 6.83 -0.62
N VAL A 5 -21.43 5.54 -0.38
CA VAL A 5 -20.14 5.03 0.16
C VAL A 5 -19.40 4.15 -0.85
N ARG A 6 -19.84 4.15 -2.11
CA ARG A 6 -19.30 3.27 -3.16
C ARG A 6 -18.16 3.87 -3.98
N ASP A 7 -17.92 5.17 -3.87
CA ASP A 7 -16.86 5.88 -4.62
C ASP A 7 -15.57 6.15 -3.83
N GLN A 8 -15.48 5.70 -2.58
CA GLN A 8 -14.28 5.94 -1.78
C GLN A 8 -13.21 4.89 -2.10
N VAL A 9 -12.06 5.37 -2.58
CA VAL A 9 -10.82 4.60 -2.58
C VAL A 9 -10.58 4.12 -1.15
N ARG A 10 -10.40 2.81 -0.97
CA ARG A 10 -10.13 2.21 0.34
C ARG A 10 -8.68 1.77 0.40
N VAL A 11 -8.06 1.99 1.55
CA VAL A 11 -6.72 1.46 1.83
C VAL A 11 -6.89 0.21 2.68
N GLU A 12 -6.42 -0.92 2.16
CA GLU A 12 -6.36 -2.18 2.89
C GLU A 12 -4.91 -2.50 3.25
N LEU A 13 -4.72 -3.11 4.42
CA LEU A 13 -3.43 -3.62 4.88
C LEU A 13 -3.51 -5.14 4.90
N ASP A 14 -2.78 -5.78 3.98
CA ASP A 14 -2.61 -7.22 3.96
C ASP A 14 -1.42 -7.59 4.85
N VAL A 15 -1.71 -8.03 6.07
CA VAL A 15 -0.71 -8.37 7.08
C VAL A 15 -0.40 -9.86 6.99
N ALA A 16 0.82 -10.19 6.57
CA ALA A 16 1.37 -11.53 6.60
C ALA A 16 2.44 -11.66 7.70
N GLU A 17 2.87 -12.89 7.98
CA GLU A 17 3.83 -13.19 9.06
C GLU A 17 5.17 -12.43 9.00
N ARG A 18 5.59 -11.99 7.81
CA ARG A 18 6.89 -11.31 7.60
C ARG A 18 6.83 -10.11 6.67
N HIS A 19 5.64 -9.72 6.23
CA HIS A 19 5.46 -8.56 5.37
C HIS A 19 4.06 -8.00 5.53
N VAL A 20 3.92 -6.69 5.37
CA VAL A 20 2.63 -6.00 5.31
C VAL A 20 2.54 -5.37 3.94
N THR A 21 1.50 -5.68 3.17
CA THR A 21 1.28 -5.07 1.85
C THR A 21 0.16 -4.05 1.95
N ILE A 22 0.43 -2.81 1.54
CA ILE A 22 -0.54 -1.74 1.47
C ILE A 22 -1.21 -1.84 0.11
N VAL A 23 -2.51 -2.01 0.09
CA VAL A 23 -3.31 -2.26 -1.10
C VAL A 23 -4.35 -1.15 -1.21
N GLU A 24 -4.30 -0.43 -2.32
CA GLU A 24 -5.32 0.51 -2.70
C GLU A 24 -6.45 -0.24 -3.43
N CYS A 25 -7.65 -0.16 -2.91
CA CYS A 25 -8.83 -0.80 -3.45
C CYS A 25 -9.74 0.28 -4.05
N ARG A 26 -9.83 0.28 -5.38
CA ARG A 26 -10.66 1.22 -6.14
C ARG A 26 -11.96 0.57 -6.58
N PRO A 27 -13.09 1.28 -6.47
CA PRO A 27 -14.34 0.82 -7.05
C PRO A 27 -14.23 0.78 -8.58
N PRO A 28 -15.03 -0.07 -9.25
CA PRO A 28 -15.10 -0.06 -10.71
C PRO A 28 -15.54 1.32 -11.22
N TRP A 29 -14.90 1.81 -12.29
CA TRP A 29 -15.15 3.13 -12.88
C TRP A 29 -16.57 3.29 -13.48
N ARG A 30 -17.34 2.20 -13.62
CA ARG A 30 -18.73 2.20 -14.07
C ARG A 30 -19.57 1.28 -13.19
N GLU A 31 -20.70 1.81 -12.72
CA GLU A 31 -21.72 1.05 -11.97
C GLU A 31 -22.41 -0.02 -12.84
N ASP A 32 -22.47 0.16 -14.15
CA ASP A 32 -23.08 -0.76 -15.14
C ASP A 32 -22.18 -1.95 -15.54
N VAL A 33 -20.93 -1.93 -15.10
CA VAL A 33 -20.06 -3.09 -15.22
C VAL A 33 -20.09 -3.74 -13.85
N ASP A 34 -20.47 -5.02 -13.77
CA ASP A 34 -20.21 -5.92 -12.62
C ASP A 34 -18.67 -6.10 -12.46
N GLY A 35 -17.99 -4.97 -12.26
CA GLY A 35 -16.55 -4.87 -12.21
C GLY A 35 -16.12 -5.22 -10.81
N GLU A 36 -15.26 -6.22 -10.71
CA GLU A 36 -14.61 -6.54 -9.45
C GLU A 36 -13.84 -5.32 -8.92
N TRP A 37 -13.85 -5.16 -7.60
CA TRP A 37 -13.02 -4.15 -6.93
C TRP A 37 -11.56 -4.37 -7.34
N THR A 38 -10.95 -3.34 -7.92
CA THR A 38 -9.56 -3.46 -8.35
C THR A 38 -8.67 -3.25 -7.16
N ARG A 39 -7.91 -4.30 -6.80
CA ARG A 39 -6.93 -4.28 -5.72
C ARG A 39 -5.56 -3.98 -6.31
N PHE A 40 -4.93 -2.92 -5.84
CA PHE A 40 -3.67 -2.42 -6.38
C PHE A 40 -2.64 -2.29 -5.26
N PRO A 41 -1.67 -3.22 -5.14
CA PRO A 41 -0.66 -3.14 -4.09
C PRO A 41 0.30 -1.99 -4.37
N ILE A 42 0.26 -0.93 -3.56
CA ILE A 42 1.05 0.29 -3.78
C ILE A 42 2.41 0.25 -3.07
N ALA A 43 2.46 -0.40 -1.90
CA ALA A 43 3.64 -0.47 -1.07
C ALA A 43 3.71 -1.78 -0.31
N ARG A 44 4.92 -2.18 0.10
CA ARG A 44 5.12 -3.37 0.91
C ARG A 44 6.19 -3.13 1.96
N LEU A 45 5.86 -3.43 3.19
CA LEU A 45 6.75 -3.40 4.33
C LEU A 45 7.25 -4.82 4.55
N ARG A 46 8.56 -5.02 4.69
CA ARG A 46 9.14 -6.35 4.91
C ARG A 46 9.90 -6.38 6.22
N TYR A 47 9.57 -7.36 7.06
CA TYR A 47 10.27 -7.59 8.31
C TYR A 47 11.51 -8.44 8.11
N THR A 48 12.65 -7.92 8.56
CA THR A 48 13.94 -8.59 8.52
C THR A 48 14.26 -9.14 9.90
N LYS A 49 14.07 -10.45 10.11
CA LYS A 49 14.28 -11.12 11.41
C LYS A 49 15.70 -10.98 11.96
N SER A 50 16.72 -10.87 11.09
CA SER A 50 18.12 -10.74 11.51
C SER A 50 18.43 -9.39 12.16
N THR A 51 17.77 -8.32 11.73
CA THR A 51 17.98 -6.96 12.25
C THR A 51 16.84 -6.49 13.15
N GLY A 52 15.67 -7.14 13.09
CA GLY A 52 14.46 -6.69 13.78
C GLY A 52 13.84 -5.44 13.15
N LEU A 53 14.19 -5.12 11.91
CA LEU A 53 13.76 -3.90 11.22
C LEU A 53 12.78 -4.19 10.09
N TRP A 54 11.92 -3.22 9.82
CA TRP A 54 11.03 -3.18 8.68
C TRP A 54 11.62 -2.29 7.60
N SER A 55 11.74 -2.81 6.38
CA SER A 55 12.10 -2.02 5.20
C SER A 55 10.84 -1.72 4.39
N LEU A 56 10.72 -0.49 3.90
CA LEU A 56 9.65 -0.06 3.01
C LEU A 56 10.04 -0.34 1.56
N TYR A 57 9.11 -0.88 0.78
CA TYR A 57 9.24 -1.12 -0.64
C TYR A 57 8.13 -0.41 -1.41
N TRP A 58 8.49 0.28 -2.48
CA TRP A 58 7.56 0.91 -3.42
C TRP A 58 7.43 0.05 -4.67
N ARG A 59 6.28 0.11 -5.32
CA ARG A 59 6.03 -0.65 -6.55
C ARG A 59 6.25 0.23 -7.78
N ASP A 60 7.01 -0.26 -8.75
CA ASP A 60 7.19 0.41 -10.04
C ASP A 60 6.03 0.16 -11.02
N ARG A 61 6.08 0.82 -12.18
CA ARG A 61 5.14 0.63 -13.30
C ARG A 61 5.12 -0.79 -13.88
N HIS A 62 6.14 -1.60 -13.61
CA HIS A 62 6.26 -3.00 -14.03
C HIS A 62 5.78 -3.98 -12.93
N LEU A 63 5.12 -3.48 -11.89
CA LEU A 63 4.62 -4.23 -10.75
C LEU A 63 5.72 -4.88 -9.91
N ARG A 64 6.94 -4.35 -9.96
CA ARG A 64 8.08 -4.83 -9.17
C ARG A 64 8.26 -3.97 -7.93
N PHE A 65 8.55 -4.62 -6.81
CA PHE A 65 8.84 -3.95 -5.55
C PHE A 65 10.33 -3.62 -5.46
N HIS A 66 10.63 -2.35 -5.20
CA HIS A 66 11.98 -1.84 -4.99
C HIS A 66 12.06 -1.26 -3.59
N GLU A 67 13.23 -1.36 -2.96
CA GLU A 67 13.45 -0.78 -1.64
C GLU A 67 13.34 0.74 -1.72
N TYR A 68 12.74 1.35 -0.70
CA TYR A 68 12.56 2.79 -0.63
C TYR A 68 13.66 3.40 0.24
N ASP A 69 14.77 3.79 -0.39
CA ASP A 69 15.98 4.27 0.31
C ASP A 69 15.80 5.63 1.02
N ARG A 70 14.68 6.34 0.81
CA ARG A 70 14.44 7.64 1.46
C ARG A 70 14.08 7.53 2.93
N VAL A 71 13.57 6.37 3.36
CA VAL A 71 13.30 6.10 4.77
C VAL A 71 14.10 4.89 5.19
N PRO A 72 14.94 5.01 6.24
CA PRO A 72 15.71 3.89 6.73
C PRO A 72 14.80 2.80 7.29
N ALA A 73 15.30 1.57 7.31
CA ALA A 73 14.57 0.48 7.93
C ALA A 73 14.30 0.79 9.42
N SER A 74 13.03 0.68 9.83
CA SER A 74 12.56 1.11 11.16
C SER A 74 12.01 -0.07 11.96
N GLN A 75 12.11 -0.04 13.28
CA GLN A 75 11.42 -1.01 14.14
C GLN A 75 9.91 -0.78 14.16
N SER A 76 9.47 0.45 13.87
CA SER A 76 8.08 0.87 13.93
C SER A 76 7.46 0.86 12.54
N VAL A 77 6.50 -0.05 12.32
CA VAL A 77 5.71 -0.07 11.09
C VAL A 77 4.90 1.21 10.92
N GLU A 78 4.43 1.79 12.02
CA GLU A 78 3.66 3.04 12.03
C GLU A 78 4.41 4.22 11.40
N ASP A 79 5.73 4.29 11.61
CA ASP A 79 6.59 5.34 11.04
C ASP A 79 6.66 5.22 9.52
N LEU A 80 6.81 3.98 9.02
CA LEU A 80 6.80 3.69 7.59
C LEU A 80 5.42 3.89 6.96
N LEU A 81 4.34 3.58 7.68
CA LEU A 81 2.98 3.85 7.23
C LEU A 81 2.72 5.36 7.15
N ALA A 82 3.21 6.15 8.10
CA ALA A 82 3.11 7.60 8.07
C ALA A 82 3.87 8.21 6.89
N GLU A 83 5.04 7.67 6.53
CA GLU A 83 5.74 8.08 5.30
C GLU A 83 4.92 7.76 4.04
N VAL A 84 4.32 6.57 3.97
CA VAL A 84 3.46 6.19 2.85
C VAL A 84 2.23 7.09 2.77
N ASP A 85 1.58 7.41 3.90
CA ASP A 85 0.43 8.32 3.95
C ASP A 85 0.80 9.74 3.51
N ARG A 86 1.96 10.22 3.97
CA ARG A 86 2.49 11.53 3.59
C ARG A 86 2.85 11.62 2.11
N ASP A 87 3.29 10.51 1.52
CA ASP A 87 3.77 10.33 0.14
C ASP A 87 4.39 11.61 -0.47
N PRO A 88 5.51 12.10 0.11
CA PRO A 88 6.13 13.35 -0.34
C PRO A 88 6.61 13.28 -1.81
N THR A 89 6.70 12.08 -2.37
CA THR A 89 7.14 11.81 -3.74
C THR A 89 6.01 11.54 -4.72
N ALA A 90 4.76 11.44 -4.26
CA ALA A 90 3.61 11.00 -5.06
C ALA A 90 3.83 9.65 -5.77
N ILE A 91 4.62 8.73 -5.18
CA ILE A 91 4.90 7.41 -5.80
C ILE A 91 3.96 6.32 -5.31
N PHE A 92 3.29 6.53 -4.18
CA PHE A 92 2.39 5.56 -3.57
C PHE A 92 0.93 5.82 -3.96
N TRP A 93 0.51 7.09 -3.99
CA TRP A 93 -0.88 7.52 -4.29
C TRP A 93 -1.03 8.29 -5.61
N GLY A 94 0.03 8.32 -6.44
CA GLY A 94 0.06 9.04 -7.73
C GLY A 94 -0.85 8.50 -8.83
#